data_AF-A0A9D7SJE6-F1
#
_entry.id   AF-A0A9D7SJE6-F1
#
_cell.length_a   1.000
_cell.length_b   1.000
_cell.length_c   1.000
_cell.angle_alpha   90.00
_cell.angle_beta   90.00
_cell.angle_gamma   90.00
#
_symmetry.space_group_name_H-M   'P 1'
#
loop_
_entity.id
_entity.type
_entity.pdbx_description
1 polymer ?
#
loop_
_entity_poly.entity_id
_entity_poly.type
_entity_poly.pdbx_seq_one_letter_code
_entity_poly.pdbx_strand_id
1 'polypeptide(L)'
;MSYTQFRNRVEGLALGLLAVDPPPAVFSARGIPWDWVAEVAAAASGLTWDAAGLTVPSEVLGGSRFNDEDGRGPYHHREQLVAAATPFTAGLDHGEMMARLRRLNVQLGWDHDTVVDLPLAQLGETPVRAALWSALYAGAHAVLQPSIAWDASPFQAFWTPLVSPPED
;
A
#
# COMPACT_ATOMS: atom_id res chain seq x y z
N MET A 1 -13.86 -9.72 -8.86
CA MET A 1 -13.39 -8.39 -8.40
C MET A 1 -12.67 -7.76 -9.57
N SER A 2 -13.02 -6.53 -9.97
CA SER A 2 -12.26 -5.81 -11.01
C SER A 2 -10.92 -5.32 -10.45
N TYR A 3 -9.96 -5.00 -11.32
CA TYR A 3 -8.66 -4.46 -10.92
C TYR A 3 -8.79 -3.19 -10.07
N THR A 4 -9.67 -2.26 -10.46
CA THR A 4 -9.96 -1.04 -9.69
C THR A 4 -10.49 -1.33 -8.29
N GLN A 5 -11.37 -2.33 -8.15
CA GLN A 5 -11.87 -2.75 -6.85
C GLN A 5 -10.79 -3.42 -6.00
N PHE A 6 -9.87 -4.16 -6.60
CA PHE A 6 -8.73 -4.74 -5.90
C PHE A 6 -7.79 -3.65 -5.38
N ARG A 7 -7.38 -2.74 -6.26
CA ARG A 7 -6.49 -1.61 -5.96
C ARG A 7 -6.98 -0.76 -4.79
N ASN A 8 -8.22 -0.28 -4.85
CA ASN A 8 -8.80 0.57 -3.79
C ASN A 8 -8.81 -0.14 -2.42
N ARG A 9 -8.90 -1.47 -2.42
CA ARG A 9 -8.94 -2.26 -1.19
C ARG A 9 -7.56 -2.56 -0.64
N VAL A 10 -6.58 -2.83 -1.51
CA VAL A 10 -5.16 -2.92 -1.13
C VAL A 10 -4.73 -1.60 -0.49
N GLU A 11 -5.06 -0.47 -1.12
CA GLU A 11 -4.75 0.86 -0.60
C GLU A 11 -5.40 1.10 0.77
N GLY A 12 -6.71 0.93 0.90
CA GLY A 12 -7.41 1.15 2.17
C GLY A 12 -6.91 0.24 3.30
N LEU A 13 -6.63 -1.02 3.02
CA LEU A 13 -6.10 -1.96 4.01
C LEU A 13 -4.66 -1.61 4.41
N ALA A 14 -3.81 -1.25 3.45
CA ALA A 14 -2.44 -0.84 3.74
C ALA A 14 -2.39 0.44 4.59
N LEU A 15 -3.25 1.42 4.29
CA LEU A 15 -3.43 2.61 5.13
C LEU A 15 -3.87 2.23 6.55
N GLY A 16 -4.83 1.32 6.70
CA GLY A 16 -5.31 0.85 8.01
C GLY A 16 -4.26 0.10 8.82
N LEU A 17 -3.42 -0.72 8.18
CA LEU A 17 -2.31 -1.44 8.83
C LEU A 17 -1.22 -0.50 9.37
N LEU A 18 -1.09 0.69 8.79
CA LEU A 18 -0.05 1.66 9.10
C LEU A 18 -0.54 2.86 9.95
N ALA A 19 -1.85 2.98 10.19
CA ALA A 19 -2.43 4.05 11.00
C ALA A 19 -2.17 3.93 12.52
N VAL A 20 -1.69 2.77 12.98
CA VAL A 20 -1.26 2.46 14.35
C VAL A 20 0.17 1.93 14.31
N ASP A 21 0.85 1.77 15.46
CA ASP A 21 2.17 1.11 15.52
C ASP A 21 2.12 -0.24 14.79
N PRO A 22 2.75 -0.34 13.60
CA PRO A 22 2.50 -1.47 12.73
C PRO A 22 3.20 -2.71 13.28
N PRO A 23 2.51 -3.85 13.36
CA PRO A 23 3.13 -5.10 13.79
C PRO A 23 4.22 -5.51 12.78
N PRO A 24 5.36 -6.06 13.23
CA PRO A 24 6.47 -6.42 12.33
C PRO A 24 6.11 -7.48 11.29
N ALA A 25 5.07 -8.29 11.57
CA ALA A 25 4.55 -9.31 10.68
C ALA A 25 3.02 -9.43 10.79
N VAL A 26 2.37 -9.74 9.68
CA VAL A 26 0.91 -9.92 9.56
C VAL A 26 0.57 -11.14 8.70
N PHE A 27 -0.66 -11.64 8.85
CA PHE A 27 -1.15 -12.79 8.09
C PHE A 27 -2.66 -12.79 7.88
N SER A 28 -3.11 -13.36 6.75
CA SER A 28 -4.49 -13.80 6.58
C SER A 28 -4.53 -15.07 5.72
N ALA A 29 -5.10 -16.16 6.26
CA ALA A 29 -5.33 -17.40 5.51
C ALA A 29 -6.75 -17.94 5.77
N ARG A 30 -7.74 -17.18 5.31
CA ARG A 30 -9.15 -17.58 5.35
C ARG A 30 -9.54 -18.44 4.13
N GLY A 31 -8.64 -18.62 3.17
CA GLY A 31 -8.88 -19.30 1.90
C GLY A 31 -9.80 -18.51 0.96
N ILE A 32 -9.87 -17.18 1.12
CA ILE A 32 -10.79 -16.33 0.35
C ILE A 32 -9.99 -15.32 -0.48
N PRO A 33 -10.55 -14.76 -1.57
CA PRO A 33 -9.85 -13.79 -2.44
C PRO A 33 -9.27 -12.57 -1.71
N TRP A 34 -9.73 -12.32 -0.48
CA TRP A 34 -9.29 -11.25 0.41
C TRP A 34 -7.95 -11.48 1.09
N ASP A 35 -7.52 -12.73 1.22
CA ASP A 35 -6.17 -13.05 1.73
C ASP A 35 -5.11 -12.44 0.81
N TRP A 36 -5.38 -12.43 -0.50
CA TRP A 36 -4.47 -11.83 -1.48
C TRP A 36 -4.43 -10.30 -1.38
N VAL A 37 -5.57 -9.65 -1.05
CA VAL A 37 -5.60 -8.20 -0.77
C VAL A 37 -4.75 -7.90 0.47
N ALA A 38 -4.84 -8.73 1.50
CA ALA A 38 -4.06 -8.59 2.74
C ALA A 38 -2.56 -8.80 2.52
N GLU A 39 -2.18 -9.79 1.73
CA GLU A 39 -0.79 -10.07 1.38
C GLU A 39 -0.18 -8.91 0.60
N VAL A 40 -0.88 -8.38 -0.41
CA VAL A 40 -0.40 -7.24 -1.18
C VAL A 40 -0.39 -5.96 -0.34
N ALA A 41 -1.37 -5.75 0.54
CA ALA A 41 -1.37 -4.62 1.47
C ALA A 41 -0.21 -4.70 2.49
N ALA A 42 0.08 -5.89 3.02
CA ALA A 42 1.23 -6.12 3.90
C ALA A 42 2.54 -5.83 3.18
N ALA A 43 2.70 -6.36 1.97
CA ALA A 43 3.87 -6.11 1.13
C ALA A 43 4.04 -4.62 0.81
N ALA A 44 2.99 -3.93 0.38
CA ALA A 44 3.00 -2.49 0.15
C ALA A 44 3.40 -1.73 1.43
N SER A 45 2.91 -2.18 2.59
CA SER A 45 3.19 -1.59 3.89
C SER A 45 4.57 -1.92 4.46
N GLY A 46 5.35 -2.78 3.79
CA GLY A 46 6.65 -3.24 4.28
C GLY A 46 6.57 -4.17 5.49
N LEU A 47 5.40 -4.78 5.73
CA LEU A 47 5.20 -5.75 6.79
C LEU A 47 5.54 -7.14 6.28
N THR A 48 6.12 -7.97 7.15
CA THR A 48 6.41 -9.35 6.80
C THR A 48 5.12 -10.15 6.70
N TRP A 49 4.93 -10.92 5.62
CA TRP A 49 3.85 -11.89 5.53
C TRP A 49 4.32 -13.22 6.15
N ASP A 50 3.85 -13.53 7.36
CA ASP A 50 4.29 -14.70 8.14
C ASP A 50 3.09 -15.33 8.85
N ALA A 51 2.91 -16.64 8.73
CA ALA A 51 1.83 -17.37 9.41
C ALA A 51 1.82 -17.21 10.94
N ALA A 52 2.95 -16.84 11.56
CA ALA A 52 3.07 -16.50 12.98
C ALA A 52 2.79 -15.02 13.31
N GLY A 53 2.57 -14.18 12.30
CA GLY A 53 2.29 -12.76 12.42
C GLY A 53 0.90 -12.44 12.98
N LEU A 54 0.61 -11.14 13.13
CA LEU A 54 -0.70 -10.69 13.58
C LEU A 54 -1.76 -11.03 12.52
N THR A 55 -2.76 -11.80 12.91
CA THR A 55 -3.90 -12.10 12.04
C THR A 55 -4.65 -10.83 11.70
N VAL A 56 -4.77 -10.50 10.41
CA VAL A 56 -5.55 -9.35 9.95
C VAL A 56 -7.02 -9.58 10.31
N PRO A 57 -7.64 -8.66 11.07
CA PRO A 57 -9.03 -8.83 11.50
C PRO A 57 -9.99 -8.90 10.31
N SER A 58 -11.03 -9.71 10.43
CA SER A 58 -11.99 -9.99 9.36
C SER A 58 -12.72 -8.73 8.89
N GLU A 59 -12.88 -7.82 9.85
CA GLU A 59 -13.60 -6.58 9.76
C GLU A 59 -12.87 -5.58 8.86
N VAL A 60 -11.54 -5.71 8.72
CA VAL A 60 -10.70 -4.86 7.87
C VAL A 60 -10.56 -5.42 6.45
N LEU A 61 -10.75 -6.74 6.28
CA LEU A 61 -10.60 -7.45 5.00
C LEU A 61 -11.78 -7.32 4.04
N GLY A 62 -12.85 -6.62 4.45
CA GLY A 62 -14.03 -6.41 3.62
C GLY A 62 -14.90 -7.66 3.47
N GLY A 63 -16.06 -7.68 4.12
CA GLY A 63 -17.10 -8.70 3.89
C GLY A 63 -17.91 -8.43 2.61
N SER A 64 -18.83 -9.34 2.27
CA SER A 64 -19.75 -9.16 1.11
C SER A 64 -20.50 -7.83 1.12
N ARG A 65 -20.82 -7.30 2.30
CA ARG A 65 -21.44 -5.98 2.51
C ARG A 65 -20.56 -4.78 2.11
N PHE A 66 -19.24 -4.89 2.16
CA PHE A 66 -18.33 -3.79 1.81
C PHE A 66 -18.41 -3.40 0.32
N ASN A 67 -18.96 -4.28 -0.52
CA ASN A 67 -19.10 -4.08 -1.95
C ASN A 67 -20.40 -3.38 -2.35
N ASP A 68 -21.40 -3.36 -1.47
CA ASP A 68 -22.57 -2.52 -1.61
C ASP A 68 -22.24 -1.10 -1.11
N GLU A 69 -22.62 -0.07 -1.87
CA GLU A 69 -22.46 1.33 -1.43
C GLU A 69 -23.05 1.56 -0.02
N ASP A 70 -24.22 0.97 0.24
CA ASP A 70 -24.90 1.05 1.55
C ASP A 70 -24.13 0.33 2.67
N GLY A 71 -23.35 -0.69 2.34
CA GLY A 71 -22.55 -1.42 3.31
C GLY A 71 -21.18 -0.80 3.57
N ARG A 72 -20.75 0.21 2.81
CA ARG A 72 -19.52 1.00 3.08
C ARG A 72 -19.71 2.07 4.13
N GLY A 73 -20.90 2.65 4.23
CA GLY A 73 -21.21 3.77 5.15
C GLY A 73 -20.78 3.51 6.60
N PRO A 74 -21.15 2.37 7.22
CA PRO A 74 -20.74 2.05 8.60
C PRO A 74 -19.24 1.82 8.79
N TYR A 75 -18.49 1.50 7.73
CA TYR A 75 -17.03 1.31 7.77
C TYR A 75 -16.28 2.63 7.60
N HIS A 76 -16.74 3.54 6.74
CA HIS A 76 -16.20 4.90 6.64
C HIS A 76 -16.35 5.68 7.96
N HIS A 77 -17.35 5.36 8.78
CA HIS A 77 -17.49 5.92 10.13
C HIS A 77 -16.57 5.30 11.19
N ARG A 78 -15.88 4.18 10.86
CA ARG A 78 -14.93 3.47 11.74
C ARG A 78 -13.49 3.54 11.24
N GLU A 79 -13.25 3.98 10.02
CA GLU A 79 -11.93 4.38 9.55
C GLU A 79 -11.40 5.41 10.53
N GLN A 80 -10.32 5.06 11.26
CA GLN A 80 -9.55 6.07 11.95
C GLN A 80 -9.17 7.12 10.91
N LEU A 81 -9.52 8.37 11.19
CA LEU A 81 -9.31 9.48 10.27
C LEU A 81 -7.80 9.63 10.04
N VAL A 82 -7.32 9.16 8.89
CA VAL A 82 -5.93 9.34 8.49
C VAL A 82 -5.77 10.82 8.11
N ALA A 83 -5.23 11.60 9.03
CA ALA A 83 -4.90 12.99 8.79
C ALA A 83 -3.55 13.08 8.06
N ALA A 84 -3.26 14.22 7.43
CA ALA A 84 -1.98 14.43 6.76
C ALA A 84 -0.79 14.18 7.70
N ALA A 85 -0.89 14.59 8.97
CA ALA A 85 0.14 14.40 9.99
C ALA A 85 0.14 13.01 10.63
N THR A 86 -0.74 12.09 10.22
CA THR A 86 -0.74 10.72 10.74
C THR A 86 0.57 10.05 10.33
N PRO A 87 1.38 9.55 11.28
CA PRO A 87 2.59 8.80 10.96
C PRO A 87 2.22 7.58 10.12
N PHE A 88 2.93 7.38 9.02
CA PHE A 88 2.73 6.27 8.09
C PHE A 88 3.86 5.24 8.23
N THR A 89 5.10 5.70 8.33
CA THR A 89 6.27 4.88 8.73
C THR A 89 7.15 5.67 9.70
N ALA A 90 8.24 5.07 10.16
CA ALA A 90 9.26 5.77 10.93
C ALA A 90 9.85 6.95 10.14
N GLY A 91 9.31 8.15 10.34
CA GLY A 91 9.79 9.40 9.75
C GLY A 91 9.06 9.90 8.50
N LEU A 92 7.94 9.28 8.10
CA LEU A 92 7.07 9.79 7.03
C LEU A 92 5.63 9.84 7.52
N ASP A 93 4.99 11.00 7.37
CA ASP A 93 3.55 11.13 7.55
C ASP A 93 2.78 10.81 6.25
N HIS A 94 1.47 10.62 6.39
CA HIS A 94 0.59 10.29 5.27
C HIS A 94 0.58 11.39 4.19
N GLY A 95 0.56 12.67 4.60
CA GLY A 95 0.54 13.79 3.67
C GLY A 95 1.80 13.86 2.81
N GLU A 96 2.96 13.65 3.41
CA GLU A 96 4.26 13.63 2.73
C GLU A 96 4.35 12.46 1.76
N MET A 97 3.89 11.27 2.15
CA MET A 97 3.82 10.13 1.26
C MET A 97 2.97 10.44 0.02
N MET A 98 1.75 10.94 0.21
CA MET A 98 0.84 11.26 -0.90
C MET A 98 1.45 12.33 -1.82
N ALA A 99 2.13 13.33 -1.26
CA ALA A 99 2.84 14.34 -2.03
C ALA A 99 4.02 13.75 -2.83
N ARG A 100 4.77 12.79 -2.26
CA ARG A 100 5.86 12.08 -2.96
C ARG A 100 5.31 11.22 -4.10
N LEU A 101 4.25 10.45 -3.87
CA LEU A 101 3.60 9.63 -4.90
C LEU A 101 3.11 10.48 -6.07
N ARG A 102 2.43 11.59 -5.77
CA ARG A 102 1.97 12.52 -6.79
C ARG A 102 3.12 13.10 -7.62
N ARG A 103 4.19 13.59 -6.97
CA ARG A 103 5.36 14.13 -7.68
C ARG A 103 6.04 13.08 -8.56
N LEU A 104 6.23 11.87 -8.03
CA LEU A 104 6.88 10.80 -8.74
C LEU A 104 6.05 10.33 -9.94
N ASN A 105 4.73 10.16 -9.79
CA ASN A 105 3.85 9.79 -10.90
C ASN A 105 3.81 10.86 -12.00
N VAL A 106 3.87 12.15 -11.64
CA VAL A 106 4.00 13.23 -12.64
C VAL A 106 5.34 13.12 -13.40
N GLN A 107 6.44 12.83 -12.70
CA GLN A 107 7.76 12.67 -13.33
C GLN A 107 7.81 11.45 -14.26
N LEU A 108 7.20 10.34 -13.85
CA LEU A 108 7.16 9.09 -14.60
C LEU A 108 6.10 9.08 -15.71
N GLY A 109 5.14 10.02 -15.68
CA GLY A 109 3.97 10.00 -16.56
C GLY A 109 3.03 8.84 -16.27
N TRP A 110 2.99 8.34 -15.02
CA TRP A 110 2.18 7.21 -14.63
C TRP A 110 0.74 7.61 -14.32
N ASP A 111 -0.19 6.88 -14.91
CA ASP A 111 -1.63 7.04 -14.75
C ASP A 111 -2.35 5.67 -14.83
N HIS A 112 -3.67 5.68 -14.99
CA HIS A 112 -4.50 4.47 -15.02
C HIS A 112 -4.34 3.59 -16.26
N ASP A 113 -3.74 4.10 -17.34
CA ASP A 113 -3.46 3.34 -18.56
C ASP A 113 -2.06 2.72 -18.53
N THR A 114 -1.24 3.07 -17.53
CA THR A 114 0.12 2.58 -17.36
C THR A 114 0.12 1.12 -16.90
N VAL A 115 0.98 0.30 -17.48
CA VAL A 115 1.28 -1.06 -17.01
C VAL A 115 2.72 -1.11 -16.48
N VAL A 116 2.90 -1.63 -15.27
CA VAL A 116 4.19 -1.69 -14.57
C VAL A 116 4.48 -3.14 -14.19
N ASP A 117 5.52 -3.73 -14.78
CA ASP A 117 6.02 -5.03 -14.35
C ASP A 117 6.92 -4.88 -13.11
N LEU A 118 6.63 -5.63 -12.05
CA LEU A 118 7.39 -5.62 -10.79
C LEU A 118 7.88 -7.03 -10.42
N PRO A 119 9.11 -7.16 -9.88
CA PRO A 119 9.63 -8.46 -9.44
C PRO A 119 8.95 -8.95 -8.17
N LEU A 120 8.13 -10.00 -8.30
CA LEU A 120 7.42 -10.68 -7.21
C LEU A 120 8.35 -11.08 -6.06
N ALA A 121 9.49 -11.68 -6.39
CA ALA A 121 10.47 -12.17 -5.41
C ALA A 121 11.10 -11.06 -4.55
N GLN A 122 11.02 -9.80 -5.01
CA GLN A 122 11.62 -8.63 -4.36
C GLN A 122 10.53 -7.67 -3.83
N LEU A 123 9.26 -8.06 -3.76
CA LEU A 123 8.18 -7.18 -3.29
C LEU A 123 8.44 -6.60 -1.89
N GLY A 124 9.18 -7.32 -1.05
CA GLY A 124 9.59 -6.84 0.27
C GLY A 124 10.69 -5.78 0.24
N GLU A 125 11.34 -5.52 -0.90
CA GLU A 125 12.40 -4.52 -1.01
C GLU A 125 11.85 -3.09 -1.13
N THR A 126 12.53 -2.16 -0.46
CA THR A 126 12.12 -0.75 -0.35
C THR A 126 11.79 -0.08 -1.70
N PRO A 127 12.59 -0.21 -2.77
CA PRO A 127 12.24 0.37 -4.07
C PRO A 127 11.02 -0.28 -4.72
N VAL A 128 10.87 -1.60 -4.63
CA VAL A 128 9.74 -2.33 -5.23
C VAL A 128 8.43 -1.93 -4.54
N ARG A 129 8.45 -1.77 -3.21
CA ARG A 129 7.29 -1.25 -2.46
C ARG A 129 6.90 0.15 -2.89
N ALA A 130 7.88 1.05 -3.09
CA ALA A 130 7.62 2.40 -3.58
C ALA A 130 7.00 2.40 -4.98
N ALA A 131 7.49 1.54 -5.87
CA ALA A 131 6.95 1.37 -7.21
C ALA A 131 5.51 0.83 -7.18
N LEU A 132 5.24 -0.18 -6.33
CA LEU A 132 3.89 -0.71 -6.12
C LEU A 132 2.94 0.38 -5.61
N TRP A 133 3.34 1.15 -4.59
CA TRP A 133 2.54 2.27 -4.10
C TRP A 133 2.29 3.34 -5.17
N SER A 134 3.31 3.67 -5.95
CA SER A 134 3.20 4.65 -7.05
C SER A 134 2.21 4.17 -8.11
N ALA A 135 2.28 2.89 -8.49
CA ALA A 135 1.35 2.28 -9.43
C ALA A 135 -0.09 2.26 -8.88
N LEU A 136 -0.29 1.84 -7.62
CA LEU A 136 -1.61 1.85 -6.97
C LEU A 136 -2.18 3.28 -6.92
N TYR A 137 -1.37 4.28 -6.53
CA TYR A 137 -1.80 5.67 -6.44
C TYR A 137 -2.10 6.29 -7.82
N ALA A 138 -1.32 5.97 -8.85
CA ALA A 138 -1.58 6.39 -10.24
C ALA A 138 -2.85 5.76 -10.80
N GLY A 139 -3.28 4.63 -10.23
CA GLY A 139 -4.28 3.77 -10.81
C GLY A 139 -3.76 2.83 -11.89
N ALA A 140 -2.44 2.80 -12.10
CA ALA A 140 -1.75 1.94 -13.05
C ALA A 140 -1.96 0.46 -12.75
N HIS A 141 -1.79 -0.40 -13.76
CA HIS A 141 -1.81 -1.86 -13.64
C HIS A 141 -0.43 -2.38 -13.22
N ALA A 142 -0.30 -2.88 -11.99
CA ALA A 142 0.92 -3.58 -11.55
C ALA A 142 0.84 -5.07 -11.88
N VAL A 143 1.80 -5.58 -12.65
CA VAL A 143 1.92 -7.00 -13.01
C VAL A 143 3.10 -7.59 -12.25
N LEU A 144 2.83 -8.59 -11.41
CA LEU A 144 3.85 -9.26 -10.60
C LEU A 144 4.50 -10.38 -11.38
N GLN A 145 5.77 -10.21 -11.75
CA GLN A 145 6.56 -11.17 -12.51
C GLN A 145 7.48 -11.97 -11.58
N PRO A 146 7.64 -13.29 -11.73
CA PRO A 146 8.48 -14.10 -10.84
C PRO A 146 9.92 -13.59 -10.70
N SER A 147 10.52 -13.15 -11.82
CA SER A 147 11.85 -12.52 -11.87
C SER A 147 11.94 -11.67 -13.13
N ILE A 148 12.32 -10.40 -12.99
CA ILE A 148 12.48 -9.46 -14.10
C ILE A 148 13.61 -8.47 -13.79
N ALA A 149 14.34 -8.06 -14.83
CA ALA A 149 15.22 -6.90 -14.74
C ALA A 149 14.36 -5.62 -14.77
N TRP A 150 14.46 -4.79 -13.73
CA TRP A 150 13.66 -3.58 -13.62
C TRP A 150 14.53 -2.43 -13.11
N ASP A 151 14.17 -1.20 -13.48
CA ASP A 151 14.88 -0.01 -13.03
C ASP A 151 14.32 0.50 -11.71
N ALA A 152 15.04 0.23 -10.63
CA ALA A 152 14.70 0.70 -9.29
C ALA A 152 15.08 2.18 -9.06
N SER A 153 15.84 2.82 -9.96
CA SER A 153 16.45 4.14 -9.74
C SER A 153 15.46 5.24 -9.34
N PRO A 154 14.23 5.34 -9.90
CA PRO A 154 13.29 6.39 -9.51
C PRO A 154 12.78 6.26 -8.08
N PHE A 155 12.90 5.07 -7.49
CA PHE A 155 12.27 4.69 -6.23
C PHE A 155 13.25 4.60 -5.06
N GLN A 156 14.56 4.68 -5.31
CA GLN A 156 15.59 4.45 -4.29
C GLN A 156 15.48 5.40 -3.09
N ALA A 157 15.19 6.69 -3.34
CA ALA A 157 15.08 7.72 -2.31
C ALA A 157 13.65 7.92 -1.80
N PHE A 158 12.67 7.16 -2.29
CA PHE A 158 11.25 7.43 -2.04
C PHE A 158 10.91 7.41 -0.53
N TRP A 159 11.55 6.54 0.24
CA TRP A 159 11.29 6.38 1.67
C TRP A 159 12.27 7.13 2.58
N THR A 160 13.27 7.82 2.02
CA THR A 160 14.25 8.57 2.81
C THR A 160 13.59 9.83 3.38
N PRO A 161 13.57 10.06 4.70
CA PRO A 161 13.01 11.29 5.27
C PRO A 161 13.65 12.54 4.65
N LEU A 162 12.85 13.58 4.39
CA LEU A 162 13.43 14.88 4.06
C LEU A 162 14.08 15.40 5.34
N VAL A 163 15.41 15.35 5.41
CA VAL A 163 16.14 15.98 6.50
C VAL A 163 15.84 17.48 6.42
N SER A 164 15.08 18.00 7.37
CA SER A 164 14.99 19.45 7.53
C SER A 164 16.40 19.94 7.85
N PRO A 165 16.93 20.96 7.15
CA PRO A 165 18.21 21.54 7.53
C PRO A 165 18.14 21.97 9.01
N PRO A 166 19.23 21.86 9.77
CA PRO A 166 19.24 22.35 11.14
C PRO A 166 18.78 23.82 11.14
N GLU A 167 17.83 24.15 12.00
CA GLU A 167 17.49 25.55 12.28
C GLU A 167 18.73 26.19 12.92
N ASP A 168 19.36 27.11 12.19
CA ASP A 168 20.47 27.96 12.67
C ASP A 168 19.98 28.99 13.71
#